data_AF-A0A944AWI1-F1
#
_entry.id   AF-A0A944AWI1-F1
#
_cell.length_a   1.000
_cell.length_b   1.000
_cell.length_c   1.000
_cell.angle_alpha   90.00
_cell.angle_beta   90.00
_cell.angle_gamma   90.00
#
_symmetry.space_group_name_H-M   'P 1'
#
loop_
_entity.id
_entity.type
_entity.pdbx_description
1 polymer ?
#
loop_
_entity_poly.entity_id
_entity_poly.type
_entity_poly.pdbx_seq_one_letter_code
_entity_poly.pdbx_strand_id
1 'polypeptide(L)'
;QNAEKEYFHFGDIDPDGFYILGNLRSKTNIPFKPYKMGFSELEKYSDYTKTLEENDILKAKALIDKGHHKEIMEYMLKHNQKLEQEIISWKLKV
;
A
#
# COMPACT_ATOMS: atom_id res chain seq x y z
N GLN A 1 -6.69 18.03 16.82
CA GLN A 1 -6.92 17.46 15.48
C GLN A 1 -7.73 18.47 14.68
N ASN A 2 -7.37 18.77 13.43
CA ASN A 2 -8.08 19.77 12.61
C ASN A 2 -9.19 19.06 11.82
N ALA A 3 -10.45 19.24 12.22
CA ALA A 3 -11.59 18.50 11.66
C ALA A 3 -11.83 18.75 10.16
N GLU A 4 -11.33 19.88 9.62
CA GLU A 4 -11.50 20.25 8.22
C GLU A 4 -10.41 19.68 7.29
N LYS A 5 -9.42 18.95 7.83
CA LYS A 5 -8.30 18.44 7.02
C LYS A 5 -8.40 16.93 6.83
N GLU A 6 -8.22 16.51 5.60
CA GLU A 6 -7.98 15.11 5.26
C GLU A 6 -6.49 14.80 5.30
N TYR A 7 -6.16 13.62 5.85
CA TYR A 7 -4.79 13.16 5.99
C TYR A 7 -4.58 11.97 5.07
N PHE A 8 -3.54 12.03 4.26
CA PHE A 8 -3.20 10.99 3.29
C PHE A 8 -1.82 10.42 3.59
N HIS A 9 -1.67 9.13 3.33
CA HIS A 9 -0.38 8.44 3.33
C HIS A 9 -0.05 8.00 1.92
N PHE A 10 1.12 8.39 1.45
CA PHE A 10 1.74 7.89 0.23
C PHE A 10 2.97 7.10 0.66
N GLY A 11 3.03 5.85 0.20
CA GLY A 11 4.01 4.86 0.58
C GLY A 11 4.06 3.76 -0.47
N ASP A 12 4.96 2.80 -0.28
CA ASP A 12 5.11 1.68 -1.20
C ASP A 12 3.85 0.81 -1.22
N ILE A 13 3.53 0.28 -2.40
CA ILE A 13 2.46 -0.69 -2.59
C ILE A 13 3.03 -2.08 -2.31
N ASP A 14 3.29 -2.31 -1.03
CA ASP A 14 3.75 -3.56 -0.46
C ASP A 14 3.19 -3.73 0.97
N PRO A 15 3.32 -4.90 1.60
CA PRO A 15 2.78 -5.12 2.93
C PRO A 15 3.32 -4.16 4.00
N ASP A 16 4.58 -3.74 3.91
CA ASP A 16 5.20 -2.85 4.89
C ASP A 16 4.66 -1.42 4.80
N GLY A 17 4.42 -0.90 3.60
CA GLY A 17 3.71 0.36 3.37
C GLY A 17 2.32 0.37 4.01
N PHE A 18 1.58 -0.74 3.92
CA PHE A 18 0.28 -0.88 4.59
C PHE A 18 0.38 -1.03 6.11
N TYR A 19 1.45 -1.65 6.64
CA TYR A 19 1.72 -1.63 8.08
C TYR A 19 2.00 -0.23 8.60
N ILE A 20 2.73 0.61 7.84
CA ILE A 20 2.96 2.01 8.19
C ILE A 20 1.63 2.76 8.24
N LEU A 21 0.77 2.61 7.22
CA LEU A 21 -0.58 3.20 7.22
C LEU A 21 -1.40 2.78 8.46
N GLY A 22 -1.39 1.48 8.79
CA GLY A 22 -2.07 0.95 9.97
C GLY A 22 -1.52 1.54 11.27
N ASN A 23 -0.19 1.65 11.39
CA ASN A 23 0.48 2.23 12.55
C ASN A 23 0.21 3.73 12.70
N LEU A 24 0.15 4.48 11.60
CA LEU A 24 -0.22 5.90 11.63
C LEU A 24 -1.63 6.06 12.19
N ARG A 25 -2.59 5.27 11.70
CA ARG A 25 -3.97 5.28 12.21
C ARG A 25 -4.05 4.93 13.68
N SER A 26 -3.41 3.84 14.10
CA SER A 26 -3.50 3.33 15.48
C SER A 26 -2.83 4.25 16.50
N LYS A 27 -1.66 4.82 16.18
CA LYS A 27 -0.90 5.66 17.12
C LYS A 27 -1.42 7.09 17.23
N THR A 28 -2.04 7.61 16.17
CA THR A 28 -2.48 9.02 16.14
C THR A 28 -3.98 9.19 16.28
N ASN A 29 -4.76 8.12 16.09
CA ASN A 29 -6.22 8.15 15.98
C ASN A 29 -6.72 9.06 14.83
N ILE A 30 -5.86 9.35 13.85
CA ILE A 30 -6.19 10.10 12.64
C ILE A 30 -6.55 9.11 11.53
N PRO A 31 -7.67 9.32 10.80
CA PRO A 31 -8.10 8.44 9.72
C PRO A 31 -7.28 8.68 8.43
N PHE A 32 -5.99 8.36 8.45
CA PHE A 32 -5.14 8.45 7.25
C PHE A 32 -5.73 7.63 6.11
N LYS A 33 -5.86 8.22 4.92
CA LYS A 33 -6.31 7.54 3.70
C LYS A 33 -5.09 7.12 2.87
N PRO A 34 -5.05 5.92 2.27
CA PRO A 34 -4.02 5.60 1.29
C PRO A 34 -4.18 6.52 0.08
N TYR A 35 -3.08 7.07 -0.43
CA TYR A 35 -3.05 7.90 -1.63
C TYR A 35 -2.12 7.26 -2.64
N LYS A 36 -2.64 6.91 -3.83
CA LYS A 36 -1.88 6.23 -4.89
C LYS A 36 -1.26 4.89 -4.46
N MET A 37 -1.93 4.18 -3.55
CA MET A 37 -1.55 2.85 -3.08
C MET A 37 -2.65 1.84 -3.41
N GLY A 38 -3.19 1.88 -4.63
CA GLY A 38 -4.34 1.09 -5.06
C GLY A 38 -4.03 0.17 -6.23
N PHE A 39 -5.04 -0.60 -6.66
CA PHE A 39 -4.97 -1.47 -7.84
C PHE A 39 -4.60 -0.70 -9.11
N SER A 40 -5.14 0.51 -9.26
CA SER A 40 -4.88 1.39 -10.41
C SER A 40 -3.39 1.62 -10.65
N GLU A 41 -2.62 1.78 -9.58
CA GLU A 41 -1.18 2.01 -9.68
C GLU A 41 -0.42 0.73 -10.00
N LEU A 42 -0.80 -0.42 -9.41
CA LEU A 42 -0.21 -1.72 -9.76
C LEU A 42 -0.46 -2.08 -11.23
N GLU A 43 -1.66 -1.82 -11.74
CA GLU A 43 -2.00 -2.07 -13.14
C GLU A 43 -1.29 -1.09 -14.08
N LYS A 44 -1.34 0.21 -13.78
CA LYS A 44 -0.74 1.23 -14.64
C LYS A 44 0.77 1.11 -14.75
N TYR A 45 1.43 0.68 -13.67
CA TYR A 45 2.89 0.57 -13.60
C TYR A 45 3.35 -0.89 -13.50
N SER A 46 2.58 -1.83 -14.05
CA SER A 46 2.87 -3.27 -14.02
C SER A 46 4.29 -3.61 -14.47
N ASP A 47 4.79 -2.92 -15.50
CA ASP A 47 6.13 -3.11 -16.08
C ASP A 47 7.26 -2.75 -15.11
N TYR A 48 6.96 -2.03 -14.03
CA TYR A 48 7.90 -1.60 -13.00
C TYR A 48 7.71 -2.33 -11.67
N THR A 49 6.74 -3.25 -11.60
CA THR A 49 6.51 -4.03 -10.40
C THR A 49 7.65 -5.02 -10.15
N LYS A 50 7.84 -5.37 -8.90
CA LYS A 50 8.76 -6.43 -8.46
C LYS A 50 7.97 -7.59 -7.89
N THR A 51 8.56 -8.78 -7.90
CA THR A 51 7.96 -9.94 -7.24
C THR A 51 7.93 -9.78 -5.73
N LEU A 52 6.94 -10.40 -5.08
CA LEU A 52 6.92 -10.48 -3.62
C LEU A 52 8.04 -11.41 -3.14
N GLU A 53 8.69 -11.03 -2.05
CA GLU A 53 9.61 -11.89 -1.31
C GLU A 53 8.84 -12.76 -0.30
N GLU A 54 9.47 -13.81 0.22
CA GLU A 54 8.81 -14.72 1.19
C GLU A 54 8.23 -13.96 2.40
N ASN A 55 8.98 -12.99 2.90
CA ASN A 55 8.56 -12.14 4.02
C ASN A 55 7.36 -11.25 3.66
N ASP A 56 7.28 -10.74 2.42
CA ASP A 56 6.13 -9.99 1.95
C ASP A 56 4.87 -10.86 1.92
N ILE A 57 5.00 -12.10 1.43
CA ILE A 57 3.89 -13.06 1.37
C ILE A 57 3.35 -13.36 2.78
N LEU A 58 4.24 -13.58 3.75
CA LEU A 58 3.85 -13.82 5.15
C LEU A 58 3.12 -12.60 5.74
N LYS A 59 3.65 -11.40 5.49
CA LYS A 59 3.07 -10.15 5.98
C LYS A 59 1.71 -9.86 5.33
N ALA A 60 1.55 -10.11 4.03
CA ALA A 60 0.30 -9.95 3.30
C ALA A 60 -0.80 -10.87 3.85
N LYS A 61 -0.47 -12.15 4.06
CA LYS A 61 -1.40 -13.11 4.69
C LYS A 61 -1.81 -12.66 6.10
N ALA A 62 -0.84 -12.22 6.91
CA ALA A 62 -1.14 -11.71 8.25
C ALA A 62 -2.03 -10.45 8.25
N LEU A 63 -1.92 -9.59 7.23
CA LEU A 63 -2.82 -8.44 7.06
C LEU A 63 -4.24 -8.91 6.67
N ILE A 64 -4.36 -9.88 5.77
CA ILE A 64 -5.64 -10.48 5.38
C ILE A 64 -6.34 -11.12 6.58
N ASP A 65 -5.62 -11.91 7.37
CA ASP A 65 -6.16 -12.61 8.55
C ASP A 65 -6.68 -11.62 9.61
N LYS A 66 -6.07 -10.43 9.70
CA LYS A 66 -6.52 -9.32 10.55
C LYS A 66 -7.66 -8.50 9.94
N GLY A 67 -8.12 -8.84 8.73
CA GLY A 67 -9.16 -8.09 8.01
C GLY A 67 -8.69 -6.73 7.48
N HIS A 68 -7.38 -6.53 7.30
CA HIS A 68 -6.81 -5.27 6.84
C HIS A 68 -6.40 -5.34 5.37
N HIS A 69 -6.88 -4.39 4.58
CA HIS A 69 -6.47 -4.21 3.18
C HIS A 69 -6.60 -5.49 2.34
N LYS A 70 -7.60 -6.34 2.67
CA LYS A 70 -7.73 -7.70 2.15
C LYS A 70 -7.66 -7.76 0.63
N GLU A 71 -8.47 -6.96 -0.07
CA GLU A 71 -8.58 -7.01 -1.52
C GLU A 71 -7.24 -6.73 -2.22
N ILE A 72 -6.49 -5.73 -1.76
CA ILE A 72 -5.19 -5.38 -2.35
C ILE A 72 -4.08 -6.36 -1.97
N MET A 73 -4.11 -6.91 -0.76
CA MET A 73 -3.20 -7.99 -0.36
C MET A 73 -3.45 -9.25 -1.20
N GLU A 74 -4.70 -9.64 -1.40
CA GLU A 74 -5.07 -10.79 -2.25
C GLU A 74 -4.64 -10.57 -3.70
N TYR A 75 -4.79 -9.35 -4.22
CA TYR A 75 -4.33 -9.01 -5.56
C TYR A 75 -2.81 -9.09 -5.70
N MET A 76 -2.05 -8.50 -4.77
CA MET A 76 -0.59 -8.58 -4.77
C MET A 76 -0.11 -10.04 -4.70
N LEU A 77 -0.75 -10.87 -3.86
CA LEU A 77 -0.43 -12.30 -3.75
C LEU A 77 -0.77 -13.07 -5.04
N LYS A 78 -1.95 -12.83 -5.63
CA LYS A 78 -2.41 -13.49 -6.84
C LYS A 78 -1.52 -13.19 -8.04
N HIS A 79 -1.07 -11.94 -8.16
CA HIS A 79 -0.26 -11.46 -9.27
C HIS A 79 1.25 -11.48 -8.97
N ASN A 80 1.64 -11.89 -7.75
CA ASN A 80 3.00 -11.89 -7.24
C ASN A 80 3.74 -10.56 -7.51
N GLN A 81 3.15 -9.44 -7.11
CA GLN A 81 3.68 -8.11 -7.41
C GLN A 81 3.62 -7.13 -6.24
N LYS A 82 4.64 -6.26 -6.15
CA LYS A 82 4.73 -5.06 -5.31
C LYS A 82 5.28 -3.88 -6.12
N LEU A 83 5.02 -2.65 -5.68
CA LEU A 83 5.45 -1.44 -6.39
C LEU A 83 5.99 -0.37 -5.43
N GLU A 84 7.21 0.08 -5.69
CA GLU A 84 7.85 1.21 -4.97
C GLU A 84 7.16 2.54 -5.35
N GLN A 85 6.91 3.41 -4.37
CA GLN A 85 6.25 4.72 -4.59
C GLN A 85 7.05 5.65 -5.51
N GLU A 86 8.38 5.46 -5.60
CA GLU A 86 9.29 6.26 -6.42
C GLU A 86 8.96 6.12 -7.91
N ILE A 87 8.43 4.97 -8.35
CA ILE A 87 7.99 4.77 -9.74
C ILE A 87 6.84 5.72 -10.07
N ILE A 88 5.85 5.82 -9.18
CA ILE A 88 4.70 6.71 -9.35
C ILE A 88 5.18 8.17 -9.34
N SER A 89 6.06 8.51 -8.42
CA SER A 89 6.65 9.85 -8.30
C SER A 89 7.45 10.23 -9.54
N TRP A 90 8.20 9.29 -10.11
CA TRP A 90 8.98 9.49 -11.33
C TRP A 90 8.07 9.72 -12.55
N LYS A 91 7.05 8.88 -12.73
CA LYS A 91 6.13 8.95 -13.88
C LYS A 91 5.18 10.14 -13.87
N LEU A 92 4.89 10.73 -12.71
CA LEU A 92 4.07 11.94 -12.60
C LEU A 92 4.85 13.24 -12.86
N LYS A 93 6.19 13.20 -12.81
CA LYS A 93 7.05 14.35 -13.08
C LYS A 93 7.34 14.56 -14.57
N VAL A 94 6.75 13.75 -15.44
CA VAL A 94 6.95 13.77 -16.90
C VAL A 94 5.74 14.38 -17.58
#